data_AF-A0AA39NTV8-F1
#
_entry.id   AF-A0AA39NTV8-F1
#
_cell.length_a   1.000
_cell.length_b   1.000
_cell.length_c   1.000
_cell.angle_alpha   90.00
_cell.angle_beta   90.00
_cell.angle_gamma   90.00
#
_symmetry.space_group_name_H-M   'P 1'
#
loop_
_entity.id
_entity.type
_entity.pdbx_description
1 polymer ?
#
loop_
_entity_poly.entity_id
_entity_poly.type
_entity_poly.pdbx_seq_one_letter_code
_entity_poly.pdbx_strand_id
1 'polypeptide(L)'
;PMPFEFPDPRATANLPTVTDHFPYDKFTCSGEEPTTLPAGSAVPYMDATFPRIFIPWNHITAGFPEEIREAITASPEKFIAAVPFGAGPKFYTENRRADLLLKTFLETLDFLEKGKLTVFFPLEEKEDKKGRNREDGRTKRSAFDKPWPLVITGFSEDFGKFLLWNQCFATTSHSVWNLIPFNPKELAWTITAFQGNVVSNDPDLIAEALACIKAATWRDTSIQNLVKRITQSQGRSGNPAELTVMMTHSWRLSYIETRNFDDNKGPVFLLMGQPITDNLDMHRAIAAHIRRLRIRVNYQQLINVDKIIGCDWCKNQNHPSHACPFPEVDSTWYGPS
;
A
#
# COMPACT_ATOMS: atom_id res chain seq x y z
N PRO A 1 4.78 37.67 19.44
CA PRO A 1 4.17 37.03 18.25
C PRO A 1 2.69 36.73 18.51
N MET A 2 1.79 37.13 17.60
CA MET A 2 0.37 36.77 17.73
C MET A 2 0.21 35.23 17.64
N PRO A 3 -0.71 34.63 18.42
CA PRO A 3 -0.99 33.21 18.30
C PRO A 3 -1.49 32.88 16.89
N PHE A 4 -1.03 31.75 16.33
CA PHE A 4 -1.50 31.27 15.03
C PHE A 4 -2.99 30.90 15.14
N GLU A 5 -3.81 31.45 14.26
CA GLU A 5 -5.24 31.14 14.18
C GLU A 5 -5.43 29.93 13.26
N PHE A 6 -6.02 28.84 13.80
CA PHE A 6 -6.31 27.66 13.00
C PHE A 6 -7.48 27.94 12.05
N PRO A 7 -7.43 27.45 10.80
CA PRO A 7 -8.58 27.52 9.91
C PRO A 7 -9.73 26.64 10.45
N ASP A 8 -10.92 26.77 9.86
CA ASP A 8 -12.01 25.85 10.15
C ASP A 8 -11.66 24.43 9.63
N PRO A 9 -11.56 23.40 10.49
CA PRO A 9 -11.29 22.03 10.06
C PRO A 9 -12.37 21.43 9.14
N ARG A 10 -13.56 22.04 9.08
CA ARG A 10 -14.66 21.67 8.18
C ARG A 10 -14.58 22.31 6.80
N ALA A 11 -13.72 23.32 6.61
CA ALA A 11 -13.56 23.97 5.31
C ALA A 11 -12.84 23.03 4.32
N THR A 12 -13.62 22.15 3.66
CA THR A 12 -13.12 21.08 2.77
C THR A 12 -13.30 21.37 1.29
N ALA A 13 -13.80 22.55 0.90
CA ALA A 13 -14.17 22.88 -0.49
C ALA A 13 -13.07 22.61 -1.54
N ASN A 14 -11.79 22.59 -1.14
CA ASN A 14 -10.64 22.29 -2.00
C ASN A 14 -9.74 21.16 -1.46
N LEU A 15 -10.25 20.33 -0.56
CA LEU A 15 -9.51 19.22 0.06
C LEU A 15 -10.14 17.88 -0.34
N PRO A 16 -9.32 16.82 -0.55
CA PRO A 16 -7.86 16.79 -0.40
C PRO A 16 -7.09 17.41 -1.60
N THR A 17 -5.95 18.08 -1.36
CA THR A 17 -5.21 18.84 -2.40
C THR A 17 -4.35 17.98 -3.36
N VAL A 18 -4.30 16.66 -3.17
CA VAL A 18 -3.37 15.76 -3.88
C VAL A 18 -4.07 14.50 -4.42
N THR A 19 -5.30 14.68 -4.90
CA THR A 19 -6.11 13.61 -5.51
C THR A 19 -5.36 12.86 -6.59
N ASP A 20 -4.63 13.56 -7.46
CA ASP A 20 -3.93 12.95 -8.61
C ASP A 20 -2.72 12.09 -8.21
N HIS A 21 -2.19 12.33 -7.01
CA HIS A 21 -1.11 11.53 -6.43
C HIS A 21 -1.62 10.36 -5.58
N PHE A 22 -2.92 10.34 -5.29
CA PHE A 22 -3.50 9.35 -4.41
C PHE A 22 -3.44 7.95 -5.05
N PRO A 23 -2.69 6.98 -4.49
CA PRO A 23 -2.31 5.79 -5.23
C PRO A 23 -3.45 4.79 -5.39
N TYR A 24 -4.39 4.70 -4.44
CA TYR A 24 -5.45 3.68 -4.47
C TYR A 24 -6.69 4.06 -5.29
N ASP A 25 -6.73 5.25 -5.89
CA ASP A 25 -7.80 5.68 -6.80
C ASP A 25 -7.37 5.55 -8.27
N LYS A 26 -6.15 5.05 -8.50
CA LYS A 26 -5.60 4.82 -9.83
C LYS A 26 -6.02 3.47 -10.35
N PHE A 27 -6.04 3.35 -11.67
CA PHE A 27 -6.27 2.09 -12.36
C PHE A 27 -5.02 1.67 -13.15
N THR A 28 -4.94 0.40 -13.53
CA THR A 28 -3.96 -0.08 -14.50
C THR A 28 -4.21 0.59 -15.85
N CYS A 29 -3.23 0.51 -16.75
CA CYS A 29 -3.29 1.12 -18.08
C CYS A 29 -3.53 2.65 -18.06
N SER A 30 -3.25 3.32 -16.94
CA SER A 30 -3.39 4.76 -16.79
C SER A 30 -2.04 5.48 -16.92
N GLY A 31 -2.08 6.72 -17.42
CA GLY A 31 -0.89 7.52 -17.69
C GLY A 31 -0.47 7.45 -19.16
N GLU A 32 0.82 7.59 -19.41
CA GLU A 32 1.38 7.49 -20.76
C GLU A 32 1.43 6.02 -21.20
N GLU A 33 0.75 5.71 -22.31
CA GLU A 33 0.79 4.40 -22.92
C GLU A 33 2.19 4.11 -23.48
N PRO A 34 2.76 2.91 -23.23
CA PRO A 34 4.04 2.52 -23.79
C PRO A 34 4.02 2.57 -25.32
N THR A 35 5.11 3.05 -25.91
CA THR A 35 5.28 3.12 -27.37
C THR A 35 5.28 1.75 -28.05
N THR A 36 5.65 0.71 -27.30
CA THR A 36 5.75 -0.66 -27.78
C THR A 36 4.84 -1.55 -26.93
N LEU A 37 3.92 -2.25 -27.59
CA LEU A 37 3.02 -3.24 -27.01
C LEU A 37 3.35 -4.63 -27.57
N PRO A 38 3.03 -5.72 -26.85
CA PRO A 38 3.18 -7.06 -27.41
C PRO A 38 2.22 -7.26 -28.60
N ALA A 39 2.69 -7.92 -29.66
CA ALA A 39 1.87 -8.27 -30.82
C ALA A 39 0.85 -9.39 -30.51
N GLY A 40 1.02 -10.07 -29.38
CA GLY A 40 0.13 -11.12 -28.88
C GLY A 40 0.72 -11.81 -27.65
N SER A 41 0.10 -12.89 -27.22
CA SER A 41 0.66 -13.78 -26.21
C SER A 41 0.22 -15.22 -26.45
N ALA A 42 1.14 -16.18 -26.30
CA ALA A 42 0.78 -17.60 -26.38
C ALA A 42 -0.05 -18.05 -25.16
N VAL A 43 0.04 -17.35 -24.03
CA VAL A 43 -0.80 -17.58 -22.85
C VAL A 43 -1.78 -16.43 -22.75
N PRO A 44 -3.10 -16.67 -22.92
CA PRO A 44 -4.07 -15.61 -22.77
C PRO A 44 -4.02 -15.05 -21.35
N TYR A 45 -4.15 -13.74 -21.25
CA TYR A 45 -4.41 -13.03 -20.00
C TYR A 45 -5.58 -12.09 -20.23
N MET A 46 -6.28 -11.76 -19.15
CA MET A 46 -7.40 -10.84 -19.21
C MET A 46 -6.93 -9.43 -19.59
N ASP A 47 -7.47 -8.92 -20.68
CA ASP A 47 -7.33 -7.51 -21.08
C ASP A 47 -8.44 -6.69 -20.41
N ALA A 48 -8.15 -6.19 -19.21
CA ALA A 48 -9.07 -5.39 -18.42
C ALA A 48 -8.32 -4.32 -17.62
N THR A 49 -9.06 -3.28 -17.24
CA THR A 49 -8.54 -2.21 -16.38
C THR A 49 -8.85 -2.52 -14.92
N PHE A 50 -7.81 -2.80 -14.13
CA PHE A 50 -7.94 -3.14 -12.71
C PHE A 50 -7.62 -1.94 -11.81
N PRO A 51 -8.12 -1.91 -10.57
CA PRO A 51 -7.59 -1.00 -9.55
C PRO A 51 -6.09 -1.22 -9.36
N ARG A 52 -5.32 -0.12 -9.35
CA ARG A 52 -3.88 -0.15 -9.15
C ARG A 52 -3.54 -0.66 -7.75
N ILE A 53 -2.57 -1.55 -7.69
CA ILE A 53 -1.96 -2.00 -6.44
C ILE A 53 -0.84 -1.05 -6.05
N PHE A 54 -0.86 -0.68 -4.78
CA PHE A 54 0.15 0.12 -4.13
C PHE A 54 0.58 -0.58 -2.84
N ILE A 55 1.84 -1.03 -2.82
CA ILE A 55 2.45 -1.65 -1.65
C ILE A 55 3.66 -0.81 -1.25
N PRO A 56 3.68 -0.22 -0.05
CA PRO A 56 4.79 0.59 0.42
C PRO A 56 6.12 -0.17 0.40
N TRP A 57 7.22 0.55 0.18
CA TRP A 57 8.59 0.00 0.13
C TRP A 57 8.90 -0.92 1.31
N ASN A 58 8.59 -0.47 2.52
CA ASN A 58 8.86 -1.19 3.74
C ASN A 58 8.01 -2.45 3.91
N HIS A 59 6.92 -2.60 3.15
CA HIS A 59 6.05 -3.78 3.16
C HIS A 59 6.46 -4.76 2.07
N ILE A 60 6.72 -4.27 0.86
CA ILE A 60 7.11 -5.09 -0.28
C ILE A 60 8.48 -5.75 -0.07
N THR A 61 9.41 -5.06 0.61
CA THR A 61 10.77 -5.58 0.90
C THR A 61 10.93 -6.19 2.29
N ALA A 62 9.85 -6.34 3.05
CA ALA A 62 9.89 -6.69 4.48
C ALA A 62 10.50 -8.07 4.81
N GLY A 63 10.84 -8.87 3.80
CA GLY A 63 11.49 -10.18 3.93
C GLY A 63 12.73 -10.34 3.04
N PHE A 64 13.22 -9.28 2.41
CA PHE A 64 14.37 -9.35 1.52
C PHE A 64 15.68 -9.30 2.33
N PRO A 65 16.73 -10.04 1.91
CA PRO A 65 18.10 -9.83 2.36
C PRO A 65 18.53 -8.37 2.20
N GLU A 66 19.41 -7.91 3.09
CA GLU A 66 19.92 -6.53 3.08
C GLU A 66 20.61 -6.19 1.76
N GLU A 67 21.49 -7.06 1.25
CA GLU A 67 22.20 -6.87 -0.02
C GLU A 67 21.25 -6.64 -1.21
N ILE A 68 20.15 -7.40 -1.28
CA ILE A 68 19.15 -7.24 -2.34
C ILE A 68 18.40 -5.91 -2.17
N ARG A 69 18.07 -5.52 -0.93
CA ARG A 69 17.43 -4.24 -0.66
C ARG A 69 18.34 -3.07 -1.04
N GLU A 70 19.63 -3.16 -0.76
CA GLU A 70 20.61 -2.16 -1.14
C GLU A 70 20.75 -2.06 -2.66
N ALA A 71 20.86 -3.19 -3.36
CA ALA A 71 20.92 -3.22 -4.82
C ALA A 71 19.68 -2.59 -5.47
N ILE A 72 18.48 -2.91 -4.98
CA ILE A 72 17.23 -2.31 -5.45
C ILE A 72 17.17 -0.83 -5.08
N THR A 73 17.66 -0.43 -3.91
CA THR A 73 17.67 0.99 -3.50
C THR A 73 18.59 1.82 -4.40
N ALA A 74 19.73 1.24 -4.82
CA ALA A 74 20.70 1.90 -5.67
C ALA A 74 20.26 2.04 -7.14
N SER A 75 19.40 1.16 -7.64
CA SER A 75 18.91 1.19 -9.03
C SER A 75 17.50 0.61 -9.15
N PRO A 76 16.48 1.25 -8.54
CA PRO A 76 15.13 0.69 -8.44
C PRO A 76 14.48 0.40 -9.80
N GLU A 77 14.81 1.19 -10.83
CA GLU A 77 14.31 1.07 -12.20
C GLU A 77 14.72 -0.22 -12.91
N LYS A 78 15.75 -0.93 -12.41
CA LYS A 78 16.23 -2.20 -12.97
C LYS A 78 15.50 -3.42 -12.39
N PHE A 79 14.56 -3.19 -11.48
CA PHE A 79 13.85 -4.23 -10.76
C PHE A 79 12.34 -3.96 -10.79
N ILE A 80 11.57 -5.01 -11.01
CA ILE A 80 10.11 -4.98 -10.86
C ILE A 80 9.74 -6.04 -9.83
N ALA A 81 8.85 -5.69 -8.91
CA ALA A 81 8.30 -6.65 -7.98
C ALA A 81 7.07 -7.31 -8.59
N ALA A 82 7.03 -8.64 -8.59
CA ALA A 82 5.84 -9.40 -9.00
C ALA A 82 5.17 -10.01 -7.77
N VAL A 83 4.00 -9.48 -7.43
CA VAL A 83 3.19 -9.89 -6.29
C VAL A 83 2.07 -10.79 -6.79
N PRO A 84 2.10 -12.10 -6.48
CA PRO A 84 0.98 -12.97 -6.82
C PRO A 84 -0.28 -12.57 -6.04
N PHE A 85 -1.45 -12.73 -6.64
CA PHE A 85 -2.71 -12.56 -5.92
C PHE A 85 -2.86 -13.64 -4.85
N GLY A 86 -3.16 -13.24 -3.61
CA GLY A 86 -3.10 -14.12 -2.45
C GLY A 86 -1.67 -14.44 -2.00
N ALA A 87 -0.69 -13.59 -2.33
CA ALA A 87 0.70 -13.81 -1.97
C ALA A 87 0.89 -14.15 -0.48
N GLY A 88 1.89 -14.99 -0.20
CA GLY A 88 2.24 -15.38 1.16
C GLY A 88 2.72 -16.82 1.22
N PRO A 89 3.01 -17.34 2.43
CA PRO A 89 3.53 -18.69 2.61
C PRO A 89 2.71 -19.78 1.94
N LYS A 90 1.38 -19.65 1.90
CA LYS A 90 0.49 -20.63 1.26
C LYS A 90 0.70 -20.69 -0.24
N PHE A 91 0.69 -19.54 -0.92
CA PHE A 91 0.90 -19.45 -2.37
C PHE A 91 2.20 -20.15 -2.80
N TYR A 92 3.32 -19.91 -2.11
CA TYR A 92 4.61 -20.52 -2.45
C TYR A 92 4.73 -22.00 -2.06
N THR A 93 3.92 -22.45 -1.09
CA THR A 93 3.82 -23.89 -0.78
C THR A 93 3.13 -24.64 -1.92
N GLU A 94 2.11 -24.03 -2.51
CA GLU A 94 1.33 -24.55 -3.63
C GLU A 94 2.06 -24.35 -4.97
N ASN A 95 2.84 -23.28 -5.11
CA ASN A 95 3.55 -22.88 -6.33
C ASN A 95 5.06 -22.80 -6.08
N ARG A 96 5.70 -23.94 -5.81
CA ARG A 96 7.14 -23.99 -5.44
C ARG A 96 8.09 -23.42 -6.52
N ARG A 97 7.65 -23.38 -7.77
CA ARG A 97 8.40 -22.84 -8.92
C ARG A 97 7.72 -21.60 -9.52
N ALA A 98 7.13 -20.76 -8.67
CA ALA A 98 6.46 -19.54 -9.09
C ALA A 98 7.38 -18.59 -9.90
N ASP A 99 8.69 -18.62 -9.62
CA ASP A 99 9.73 -17.96 -10.40
C ASP A 99 9.72 -18.40 -11.88
N LEU A 100 9.69 -19.71 -12.13
CA LEU A 100 9.63 -20.25 -13.48
C LEU A 100 8.27 -20.00 -14.13
N LEU A 101 7.18 -20.15 -13.38
CA LEU A 101 5.83 -19.92 -13.91
C LEU A 101 5.68 -18.49 -14.44
N LEU A 102 6.11 -17.50 -13.64
CA LEU A 102 6.11 -16.11 -14.06
C LEU A 102 7.07 -15.88 -15.22
N LYS A 103 8.29 -16.40 -15.17
CA LYS A 103 9.27 -16.25 -16.25
C LYS A 103 8.74 -16.79 -17.58
N THR A 104 8.22 -18.01 -17.59
CA THR A 104 7.66 -18.65 -18.79
C THR A 104 6.48 -17.86 -19.33
N PHE A 105 5.61 -17.34 -18.46
CA PHE A 105 4.53 -16.43 -18.89
C PHE A 105 5.09 -15.18 -19.58
N LEU A 106 6.05 -14.48 -18.97
CA LEU A 106 6.64 -13.27 -19.55
C LEU A 106 7.34 -13.54 -20.89
N GLU A 107 7.93 -14.72 -21.06
CA GLU A 107 8.53 -15.15 -22.34
C GLU A 107 7.49 -15.35 -23.44
N THR A 108 6.23 -15.64 -23.10
CA THR A 108 5.15 -15.84 -24.08
C THR A 108 4.57 -14.57 -24.68
N LEU A 109 4.85 -13.40 -24.08
CA LEU A 109 4.43 -12.10 -24.60
C LEU A 109 5.19 -11.82 -25.90
N ASP A 110 4.55 -11.57 -27.03
CA ASP A 110 5.24 -11.35 -28.30
C ASP A 110 5.80 -9.92 -28.40
N PHE A 111 6.91 -9.69 -27.71
CA PHE A 111 7.62 -8.40 -27.64
C PHE A 111 9.00 -8.53 -28.28
N LEU A 112 9.34 -7.60 -29.18
CA LEU A 112 10.54 -7.62 -30.03
C LEU A 112 11.84 -7.72 -29.21
N GLU A 113 11.98 -6.85 -28.22
CA GLU A 113 13.14 -6.82 -27.32
C GLU A 113 12.66 -6.86 -25.87
N LYS A 114 12.76 -8.02 -25.22
CA LYS A 114 12.42 -8.18 -23.79
C LYS A 114 13.60 -7.96 -22.86
N GLY A 115 14.83 -8.06 -23.37
CA GLY A 115 16.03 -8.24 -22.55
C GLY A 115 16.25 -9.69 -22.08
N LYS A 116 17.26 -9.89 -21.23
CA LYS A 116 17.61 -11.20 -20.64
C LYS A 116 16.92 -11.37 -19.29
N LEU A 117 15.64 -11.73 -19.33
CA LEU A 117 14.78 -11.83 -18.16
C LEU A 117 15.32 -12.83 -17.12
N THR A 118 15.41 -12.35 -15.88
CA THR A 118 15.66 -13.15 -14.69
C THR A 118 14.53 -12.90 -13.70
N VAL A 119 13.93 -13.98 -13.20
CA VAL A 119 12.92 -13.95 -12.14
C VAL A 119 13.44 -14.80 -11.00
N PHE A 120 13.46 -14.25 -9.79
CA PHE A 120 13.94 -14.98 -8.62
C PHE A 120 13.19 -14.58 -7.37
N PHE A 121 13.28 -15.44 -6.36
CA PHE A 121 12.71 -15.17 -5.05
C PHE A 121 13.81 -14.67 -4.10
N PRO A 122 13.71 -13.45 -3.56
CA PRO A 122 14.77 -12.84 -2.75
C PRO A 122 14.65 -13.30 -1.29
N LEU A 123 14.79 -14.60 -1.01
CA LEU A 123 14.93 -15.09 0.36
C LEU A 123 16.37 -15.46 0.65
N GLU A 124 16.80 -15.19 1.89
CA GLU A 124 18.01 -15.80 2.43
C GLU A 124 17.87 -17.32 2.33
N GLU A 125 18.91 -17.99 1.81
CA GLU A 125 19.12 -19.39 2.15
C GLU A 125 19.09 -19.45 3.67
N LYS A 126 18.13 -20.20 4.23
CA LYS A 126 18.14 -20.43 5.66
C LYS A 126 19.44 -21.16 5.94
N GLU A 127 20.43 -20.48 6.49
CA GLU A 127 21.43 -21.15 7.30
C GLU A 127 20.63 -21.98 8.30
N ASP A 128 20.87 -23.29 8.29
CA ASP A 128 20.33 -24.22 9.27
C ASP A 128 20.75 -23.73 10.65
N LYS A 129 19.93 -22.85 11.25
CA LYS A 129 20.06 -22.46 12.66
C LYS A 129 19.61 -23.65 13.49
N LYS A 130 20.45 -24.69 13.49
CA LYS A 130 20.56 -25.68 14.55
C LYS A 130 20.80 -24.89 15.83
N GLY A 131 19.79 -24.84 16.71
CA GLY A 131 20.01 -24.41 18.09
C GLY A 131 19.43 -23.09 18.55
N ARG A 132 18.34 -22.57 17.96
CA ARG A 132 17.47 -21.65 18.72
C ARG A 132 16.21 -22.38 19.17
N ASN A 133 16.17 -22.65 20.48
CA ASN A 133 15.06 -23.25 21.20
C ASN A 133 13.71 -22.70 20.73
N ARG A 134 12.86 -23.60 20.24
CA ARG A 134 11.52 -23.37 19.71
C ARG A 134 10.49 -23.20 20.85
N GLU A 135 10.81 -22.48 21.92
CA GLU A 135 9.91 -22.38 23.09
C GLU A 135 9.18 -21.05 23.25
N ASP A 136 9.53 -19.99 22.51
CA ASP A 136 8.68 -18.80 22.49
C ASP A 136 7.56 -18.99 21.46
N GLY A 137 6.32 -19.05 21.97
CA GLY A 137 5.08 -19.34 21.26
C GLY A 137 5.04 -18.82 19.83
N ARG A 138 5.25 -19.73 18.87
CA ARG A 138 5.12 -19.44 17.44
C ARG A 138 3.67 -19.06 17.17
N THR A 139 3.39 -17.77 17.10
CA THR A 139 2.30 -17.26 16.29
C THR A 139 2.48 -17.87 14.90
N LYS A 140 1.61 -18.82 14.54
CA LYS A 140 1.59 -19.41 13.18
C LYS A 140 1.62 -18.25 12.19
N ARG A 141 2.64 -18.19 11.32
CA ARG A 141 2.67 -17.18 10.25
C ARG A 141 1.38 -17.33 9.46
N SER A 142 0.67 -16.22 9.23
CA SER A 142 -0.58 -16.24 8.46
C SER A 142 -0.33 -16.87 7.09
N ALA A 143 -1.30 -17.64 6.59
CA ALA A 143 -1.24 -18.21 5.23
C ALA A 143 -1.00 -17.12 4.16
N PHE A 144 -1.48 -15.91 4.44
CA PHE A 144 -1.44 -14.73 3.60
C PHE A 144 -0.65 -13.59 4.25
N ASP A 145 0.44 -13.91 4.96
CA ASP A 145 1.35 -12.92 5.55
C ASP A 145 1.93 -11.96 4.47
N LYS A 146 2.96 -11.18 4.81
CA LYS A 146 3.70 -10.24 3.93
C LYS A 146 3.69 -10.63 2.42
N PRO A 147 3.66 -9.66 1.50
CA PRO A 147 3.41 -9.86 0.07
C PRO A 147 4.42 -10.75 -0.68
N TRP A 148 5.54 -11.14 -0.05
CA TRP A 148 6.57 -12.06 -0.58
C TRP A 148 6.70 -11.99 -2.11
N PRO A 149 7.10 -10.85 -2.69
CA PRO A 149 7.16 -10.72 -4.14
C PRO A 149 8.33 -11.51 -4.73
N LEU A 150 8.18 -11.94 -5.99
CA LEU A 150 9.31 -12.27 -6.85
C LEU A 150 9.95 -10.98 -7.36
N VAL A 151 11.22 -11.03 -7.73
CA VAL A 151 11.96 -9.92 -8.34
C VAL A 151 12.23 -10.27 -9.79
N ILE A 152 11.83 -9.38 -10.70
CA ILE A 152 12.13 -9.42 -12.13
C ILE A 152 13.28 -8.45 -12.40
N THR A 153 14.28 -8.87 -13.18
CA THR A 153 15.38 -8.02 -13.66
C THR A 153 15.83 -8.44 -15.06
N GLY A 154 16.72 -7.66 -15.67
CA GLY A 154 17.25 -7.90 -17.01
C GLY A 154 16.25 -7.63 -18.14
N PHE A 155 15.17 -6.90 -17.86
CA PHE A 155 14.21 -6.46 -18.87
C PHE A 155 14.75 -5.26 -19.66
N SER A 156 14.31 -5.09 -20.90
CA SER A 156 14.50 -3.86 -21.68
C SER A 156 13.61 -2.74 -21.13
N GLU A 157 13.97 -1.48 -21.39
CA GLU A 157 13.22 -0.32 -20.89
C GLU A 157 11.75 -0.35 -21.34
N ASP A 158 11.51 -0.56 -22.64
CA ASP A 158 10.16 -0.58 -23.21
C ASP A 158 9.32 -1.73 -22.68
N PHE A 159 9.92 -2.92 -22.51
CA PHE A 159 9.22 -4.04 -21.92
C PHE A 159 8.86 -3.77 -20.45
N GLY A 160 9.79 -3.18 -19.69
CA GLY A 160 9.53 -2.75 -18.31
C GLY A 160 8.39 -1.73 -18.21
N LYS A 161 8.34 -0.72 -19.09
CA LYS A 161 7.24 0.24 -19.17
C LYS A 161 5.90 -0.44 -19.43
N PHE A 162 5.85 -1.37 -20.40
CA PHE A 162 4.65 -2.15 -20.68
C PHE A 162 4.19 -2.97 -19.47
N LEU A 163 5.11 -3.69 -18.82
CA LEU A 163 4.78 -4.51 -17.64
C LEU A 163 4.20 -3.68 -16.50
N LEU A 164 4.75 -2.49 -16.25
CA LEU A 164 4.29 -1.58 -15.19
C LEU A 164 3.01 -0.81 -15.55
N TRP A 165 2.80 -0.51 -16.83
CA TRP A 165 1.57 0.11 -17.33
C TRP A 165 0.40 -0.85 -17.22
N ASN A 166 0.55 -2.09 -17.72
CA ASN A 166 -0.49 -3.12 -17.62
C ASN A 166 -0.69 -3.59 -16.18
N GLN A 167 0.40 -3.75 -15.43
CA GLN A 167 0.49 -4.08 -13.99
C GLN A 167 -0.17 -5.39 -13.55
N CYS A 168 -1.40 -5.69 -13.92
CA CYS A 168 -2.12 -6.92 -13.54
C CYS A 168 -2.19 -7.89 -14.71
N PHE A 169 -1.66 -9.09 -14.53
CA PHE A 169 -1.75 -10.18 -15.50
C PHE A 169 -2.52 -11.35 -14.87
N ALA A 170 -3.83 -11.39 -15.12
CA ALA A 170 -4.69 -12.50 -14.71
C ALA A 170 -4.71 -13.56 -15.83
N THR A 171 -3.87 -14.58 -15.67
CA THR A 171 -3.72 -15.67 -16.67
C THR A 171 -4.66 -16.83 -16.40
N THR A 172 -4.80 -17.23 -15.12
CA THR A 172 -5.69 -18.30 -14.64
C THR A 172 -6.09 -18.02 -13.19
N SER A 173 -7.00 -18.84 -12.64
CA SER A 173 -7.49 -18.73 -11.25
C SER A 173 -6.40 -18.94 -10.20
N HIS A 174 -5.24 -19.46 -10.61
CA HIS A 174 -4.11 -19.73 -9.73
C HIS A 174 -2.88 -18.87 -10.06
N SER A 175 -2.96 -18.03 -11.10
CA SER A 175 -1.82 -17.27 -11.63
C SER A 175 -2.29 -15.87 -12.04
N VAL A 176 -2.38 -15.01 -11.03
CA VAL A 176 -2.62 -13.57 -11.19
C VAL A 176 -1.40 -12.85 -10.63
N TRP A 177 -0.73 -12.07 -11.47
CA TRP A 177 0.49 -11.36 -11.10
C TRP A 177 0.27 -9.86 -11.13
N ASN A 178 0.67 -9.18 -10.06
CA ASN A 178 0.68 -7.72 -9.99
C ASN A 178 2.13 -7.22 -9.99
N LEU A 179 2.49 -6.52 -11.06
CA LEU A 179 3.84 -6.03 -11.34
C LEU A 179 3.96 -4.57 -10.92
N ILE A 180 4.63 -4.33 -9.81
CA ILE A 180 4.74 -3.00 -9.20
C ILE A 180 6.20 -2.53 -9.20
N PRO A 181 6.44 -1.22 -9.41
CA PRO A 181 7.80 -0.69 -9.36
C PRO A 181 8.31 -0.72 -7.93
N PHE A 182 9.62 -0.90 -7.76
CA PHE A 182 10.24 -0.59 -6.49
C PHE A 182 10.43 0.92 -6.37
N ASN A 183 10.01 1.49 -5.25
CA ASN A 183 10.26 2.90 -4.96
C ASN A 183 10.64 3.06 -3.47
N PRO A 184 11.93 3.21 -3.15
CA PRO A 184 12.41 3.34 -1.77
C PRO A 184 11.81 4.50 -0.98
N LYS A 185 11.24 5.50 -1.67
CA LYS A 185 10.62 6.70 -1.06
C LYS A 185 9.12 6.53 -0.82
N GLU A 186 8.48 5.50 -1.36
CA GLU A 186 7.05 5.26 -1.20
C GLU A 186 6.74 4.64 0.17
N LEU A 187 6.16 5.46 1.04
CA LEU A 187 5.64 5.04 2.34
C LEU A 187 4.12 4.85 2.30
N ALA A 188 3.59 4.19 3.34
CA ALA A 188 2.16 3.94 3.47
C ALA A 188 1.35 5.24 3.52
N TRP A 189 0.34 5.35 2.66
CA TRP A 189 -0.65 6.43 2.77
C TRP A 189 -1.67 6.16 3.89
N THR A 190 -1.78 4.91 4.33
CA THR A 190 -2.66 4.53 5.43
C THR A 190 -2.02 4.91 6.76
N ILE A 191 -2.66 5.84 7.48
CA ILE A 191 -2.16 6.35 8.76
C ILE A 191 -2.65 5.45 9.89
N THR A 192 -3.98 5.31 10.01
CA THR A 192 -4.62 4.49 11.05
C THR A 192 -6.10 4.24 10.75
N ALA A 193 -6.72 3.32 11.50
CA ALA A 193 -8.15 3.09 11.47
C ALA A 193 -8.76 3.41 12.85
N PHE A 194 -10.01 3.86 12.84
CA PHE A 194 -10.81 4.18 14.02
C PHE A 194 -12.10 3.37 14.02
N GLN A 195 -12.50 2.92 15.20
CA GLN A 195 -13.73 2.17 15.46
C GLN A 195 -14.52 2.84 16.58
N GLY A 196 -15.80 2.51 16.70
CA GLY A 196 -16.70 3.04 17.74
C GLY A 196 -18.12 3.25 17.22
N ASN A 197 -19.04 3.62 18.11
CA ASN A 197 -20.46 3.74 17.79
C ASN A 197 -20.77 4.85 16.78
N VAL A 198 -19.85 5.81 16.62
CA VAL A 198 -19.98 6.91 15.66
C VAL A 198 -19.51 6.54 14.26
N VAL A 199 -19.03 5.32 14.05
CA VAL A 199 -18.60 4.87 12.73
C VAL A 199 -19.81 4.37 11.94
N SER A 200 -20.21 5.12 10.93
CA SER A 200 -21.28 4.77 9.99
C SER A 200 -20.93 5.26 8.58
N ASN A 201 -21.62 4.72 7.57
CA ASN A 201 -21.48 5.18 6.18
C ASN A 201 -22.33 6.43 5.91
N ASP A 202 -22.17 7.45 6.74
CA ASP A 202 -22.85 8.75 6.62
C ASP A 202 -21.82 9.81 6.19
N PRO A 203 -21.95 10.41 4.99
CA PRO A 203 -21.02 11.42 4.49
C PRO A 203 -20.81 12.61 5.44
N ASP A 204 -21.87 13.10 6.09
CA ASP A 204 -21.78 14.25 7.00
C ASP A 204 -21.00 13.87 8.25
N LEU A 205 -21.22 12.65 8.75
CA LEU A 205 -20.50 12.13 9.90
C LEU A 205 -19.03 11.84 9.59
N ILE A 206 -18.72 11.34 8.39
CA ILE A 206 -17.34 11.14 7.92
C ILE A 206 -16.62 12.49 7.84
N ALA A 207 -17.27 13.53 7.31
CA ALA A 207 -16.72 14.88 7.24
C ALA A 207 -16.48 15.48 8.63
N GLU A 208 -17.45 15.35 9.55
CA GLU A 208 -17.32 15.81 10.94
C GLU A 208 -16.21 15.06 11.69
N ALA A 209 -16.12 13.74 11.51
CA ALA A 209 -15.06 12.92 12.09
C ALA A 209 -13.69 13.34 11.58
N LEU A 210 -13.54 13.57 10.27
CA LEU A 210 -12.29 14.08 9.69
C LEU A 210 -11.93 15.45 10.25
N ALA A 211 -12.91 16.36 10.38
CA ALA A 211 -12.69 17.68 10.96
C ALA A 211 -12.20 17.58 12.42
N CYS A 212 -12.81 16.70 13.22
CA CYS A 212 -12.40 16.45 14.61
C CYS A 212 -10.98 15.83 14.70
N ILE A 213 -10.64 14.90 13.80
CA ILE A 213 -9.30 14.31 13.68
C ILE A 213 -8.26 15.38 13.34
N LYS A 214 -8.54 16.24 12.34
CA LYS A 214 -7.67 17.37 11.96
C LYS A 214 -7.49 18.33 13.13
N ALA A 215 -8.58 18.77 13.75
CA ALA A 215 -8.55 19.73 14.83
C ALA A 215 -7.81 19.22 16.08
N ALA A 216 -7.88 17.92 16.38
CA ALA A 216 -7.09 17.29 17.44
C ALA A 216 -5.60 17.24 17.07
N THR A 217 -5.28 16.84 15.83
CA THR A 217 -3.91 16.77 15.31
C THR A 217 -3.24 18.14 15.33
N TRP A 218 -3.94 19.18 14.89
CA TRP A 218 -3.42 20.54 14.80
C TRP A 218 -3.06 21.12 16.16
N ARG A 219 -3.75 20.72 17.23
CA ARG A 219 -3.50 21.23 18.59
C ARG A 219 -2.46 20.42 19.36
N ASP A 220 -2.03 19.27 18.86
CA ASP A 220 -1.05 18.43 19.54
C ASP A 220 0.38 18.95 19.33
N THR A 221 1.00 19.41 20.42
CA THR A 221 2.35 20.00 20.39
C THR A 221 3.43 18.98 19.99
N SER A 222 3.24 17.69 20.29
CA SER A 222 4.23 16.65 19.93
C SER A 222 4.23 16.41 18.43
N ILE A 223 3.05 16.35 17.81
CA ILE A 223 2.88 16.28 16.36
C ILE A 223 3.46 17.54 15.70
N GLN A 224 3.10 18.73 16.18
CA GLN A 224 3.62 20.00 15.65
C GLN A 224 5.16 20.04 15.64
N ASN A 225 5.80 19.65 16.74
CA ASN A 225 7.26 19.61 16.84
C ASN A 225 7.88 18.57 15.89
N LEU A 226 7.24 17.40 15.74
CA LEU A 226 7.69 16.37 14.83
C LEU A 226 7.57 16.82 13.36
N VAL A 227 6.43 17.39 12.97
CA VAL A 227 6.19 17.95 11.63
C VAL A 227 7.22 19.03 11.33
N LYS A 228 7.45 19.98 12.24
CA LYS A 228 8.47 21.02 12.07
C LYS A 228 9.86 20.44 11.82
N ARG A 229 10.28 19.44 12.61
CA ARG A 229 11.58 18.79 12.44
C ARG A 229 11.70 18.10 11.08
N ILE A 230 10.65 17.43 10.64
CA ILE A 230 10.59 16.78 9.32
C ILE A 230 10.73 17.84 8.22
N THR A 231 9.89 18.88 8.22
CA THR A 231 9.91 19.90 7.18
C THR A 231 11.21 20.69 7.17
N GLN A 232 11.80 20.96 8.34
CA GLN A 232 13.12 21.60 8.45
C GLN A 232 14.23 20.76 7.82
N SER A 233 14.22 19.43 8.00
CA SER A 233 15.18 18.54 7.34
C SER A 233 15.05 18.53 5.81
N GLN A 234 13.90 18.97 5.28
CA GLN A 234 13.61 19.16 3.86
C GLN A 234 13.85 20.60 3.37
N GLY A 235 14.47 21.46 4.18
CA GLY A 235 14.73 22.87 3.85
C GLY A 235 13.52 23.79 3.95
N ARG A 236 12.38 23.31 4.49
CA ARG A 236 11.17 24.11 4.69
C ARG A 236 11.08 24.59 6.14
N SER A 237 11.08 25.90 6.32
CA SER A 237 10.86 26.54 7.62
C SER A 237 9.46 27.16 7.68
N GLY A 238 8.90 27.28 8.88
CA GLY A 238 7.56 27.81 9.06
C GLY A 238 7.07 27.66 10.50
N ASN A 239 5.87 28.19 10.76
CA ASN A 239 5.22 28.00 12.04
C ASN A 239 4.81 26.51 12.21
N PRO A 240 5.16 25.84 13.33
CA PRO A 240 4.80 24.43 13.53
C PRO A 240 3.29 24.12 13.38
N ALA A 241 2.41 25.02 13.81
CA ALA A 241 0.96 24.87 13.70
C ALA A 241 0.53 24.93 12.22
N GLU A 242 1.02 25.91 11.47
CA GLU A 242 0.76 26.07 10.04
C GLU A 242 1.23 24.84 9.24
N LEU A 243 2.46 24.38 9.49
CA LEU A 243 3.01 23.18 8.83
C LEU A 243 2.17 21.93 9.14
N THR A 244 1.59 21.84 10.33
CA THR A 244 0.71 20.73 10.72
C THR A 244 -0.65 20.82 10.02
N VAL A 245 -1.19 22.02 9.82
CA VAL A 245 -2.38 22.22 8.97
C VAL A 245 -2.11 21.72 7.55
N MET A 246 -1.00 22.17 6.95
CA MET A 246 -0.58 21.77 5.60
C MET A 246 -0.42 20.25 5.45
N MET A 247 0.15 19.56 6.45
CA MET A 247 0.26 18.09 6.46
C MET A 247 -1.11 17.42 6.26
N THR A 248 -2.18 17.98 6.85
CA THR A 248 -3.53 17.39 6.78
C THR A 248 -4.32 17.72 5.52
N HIS A 249 -3.77 18.52 4.61
CA HIS A 249 -4.45 18.88 3.35
C HIS A 249 -4.64 17.68 2.42
N SER A 250 -3.82 16.63 2.55
CA SER A 250 -3.97 15.38 1.80
C SER A 250 -4.89 14.36 2.49
N TRP A 251 -5.37 14.66 3.70
CA TRP A 251 -6.07 13.67 4.51
C TRP A 251 -7.47 13.40 4.01
N ARG A 252 -7.83 12.12 3.98
CA ARG A 252 -9.17 11.61 3.71
C ARG A 252 -9.55 10.55 4.73
N LEU A 253 -10.84 10.46 4.98
CA LEU A 253 -11.41 9.45 5.86
C LEU A 253 -12.37 8.60 5.05
N SER A 254 -12.18 7.29 5.06
CA SER A 254 -13.05 6.35 4.33
C SER A 254 -13.75 5.43 5.31
N TYR A 255 -15.07 5.26 5.13
CA TYR A 255 -15.80 4.19 5.79
C TYR A 255 -15.40 2.84 5.17
N ILE A 256 -15.11 1.86 6.02
CA ILE A 256 -14.79 0.50 5.61
C ILE A 256 -15.61 -0.45 6.47
N GLU A 257 -16.48 -1.23 5.83
CA GLU A 257 -17.10 -2.37 6.49
C GLU A 257 -16.02 -3.42 6.77
N THR A 258 -15.91 -3.87 8.03
CA THR A 258 -15.04 -5.00 8.36
C THR A 258 -15.88 -6.18 8.76
N ARG A 259 -15.55 -7.35 8.20
CA ARG A 259 -16.11 -8.64 8.58
C ARG A 259 -14.93 -9.51 9.00
N ASN A 260 -14.96 -10.03 10.22
CA ASN A 260 -14.08 -11.13 10.60
C ASN A 260 -14.80 -12.46 10.39
N PHE A 261 -14.05 -13.55 10.29
CA PHE A 261 -14.57 -14.92 10.26
C PHE A 261 -15.39 -15.32 11.51
N ASP A 262 -15.22 -14.59 12.63
CA ASP A 262 -15.94 -14.78 13.90
C ASP A 262 -17.05 -13.71 14.15
N ASP A 263 -17.45 -12.97 13.12
CA ASP A 263 -18.59 -12.01 13.11
C ASP A 263 -18.52 -10.84 14.12
N ASN A 264 -17.38 -10.62 14.77
CA ASN A 264 -17.27 -9.70 15.91
C ASN A 264 -16.28 -8.55 15.73
N LYS A 265 -16.35 -7.84 14.59
CA LYS A 265 -15.80 -6.47 14.45
C LYS A 265 -16.70 -5.63 13.55
N GLY A 266 -16.99 -4.41 14.02
CA GLY A 266 -17.83 -3.44 13.31
C GLY A 266 -17.06 -2.66 12.25
N PRO A 267 -17.73 -1.71 11.58
CA PRO A 267 -17.09 -0.86 10.60
C PRO A 267 -15.98 -0.01 11.21
N VAL A 268 -15.08 0.47 10.36
CA VAL A 268 -14.04 1.43 10.74
C VAL A 268 -14.07 2.66 9.85
N PHE A 269 -13.51 3.75 10.37
CA PHE A 269 -13.02 4.85 9.56
C PHE A 269 -11.52 4.69 9.33
N LEU A 270 -11.09 4.57 8.08
CA LEU A 270 -9.69 4.51 7.68
C LEU A 270 -9.18 5.91 7.33
N LEU A 271 -8.25 6.42 8.14
CA LEU A 271 -7.55 7.67 7.87
C LEU A 271 -6.37 7.41 6.94
N MET A 272 -6.38 8.09 5.80
CA MET A 272 -5.31 8.06 4.80
C MET A 272 -4.83 9.47 4.50
N GLY A 273 -3.58 9.61 4.08
CA GLY A 273 -2.99 10.87 3.65
C GLY A 273 -1.59 10.67 3.08
N GLN A 274 -1.14 11.64 2.29
CA GLN A 274 0.20 11.62 1.70
C GLN A 274 1.26 11.70 2.82
N PRO A 275 2.28 10.82 2.81
CA PRO A 275 3.43 10.96 3.70
C PRO A 275 4.14 12.31 3.47
N ILE A 276 4.46 13.03 4.54
CA ILE A 276 5.24 14.28 4.48
C ILE A 276 6.76 14.05 4.56
N THR A 277 7.20 12.80 4.52
CA THR A 277 8.61 12.39 4.61
C THR A 277 8.79 11.07 3.88
N ASP A 278 10.00 10.80 3.40
CA ASP A 278 10.47 9.50 2.92
C ASP A 278 11.18 8.69 4.03
N ASN A 279 11.38 9.28 5.21
CA ASN A 279 11.94 8.59 6.37
C ASN A 279 10.86 7.75 7.08
N LEU A 280 11.01 6.43 7.01
CA LEU A 280 10.05 5.47 7.58
C LEU A 280 9.82 5.64 9.09
N ASP A 281 10.87 5.93 9.86
CA ASP A 281 10.76 6.04 11.32
C ASP A 281 10.02 7.31 11.72
N MET A 282 10.28 8.43 11.03
CA MET A 282 9.54 9.67 11.23
C MET A 282 8.08 9.53 10.80
N HIS A 283 7.81 8.85 9.69
CA HIS A 283 6.44 8.56 9.25
C HIS A 283 5.69 7.68 10.27
N ARG A 284 6.33 6.62 10.78
CA ARG A 284 5.78 5.78 11.85
C ARG A 284 5.54 6.56 13.15
N ALA A 285 6.43 7.48 13.50
CA ALA A 285 6.28 8.33 14.66
C ALA A 285 5.05 9.24 14.53
N ILE A 286 4.82 9.86 13.37
CA ILE A 286 3.59 10.63 13.11
C ILE A 286 2.35 9.75 13.32
N ALA A 287 2.30 8.59 12.67
CA ALA A 287 1.16 7.69 12.80
C ALA A 287 0.95 7.28 14.27
N ALA A 288 2.01 6.97 15.01
CA ALA A 288 1.94 6.60 16.43
C ALA A 288 1.41 7.74 17.31
N HIS A 289 1.77 8.99 17.05
CA HIS A 289 1.20 10.13 17.75
C HIS A 289 -0.29 10.30 17.45
N ILE A 290 -0.70 10.21 16.18
CA ILE A 290 -2.11 10.31 15.78
C ILE A 290 -2.96 9.22 16.45
N ARG A 291 -2.45 7.99 16.56
CA ARG A 291 -3.14 6.88 17.23
C ARG A 291 -3.43 7.11 18.71
N ARG A 292 -2.65 7.97 19.37
CA ARG A 292 -2.80 8.29 20.81
C ARG A 292 -3.74 9.46 21.07
N LEU A 293 -4.18 10.17 20.03
CA LEU A 293 -5.09 11.30 20.18
C LEU A 293 -6.44 10.84 20.73
N ARG A 294 -6.99 11.62 21.65
CA ARG A 294 -8.36 11.45 22.13
C ARG A 294 -9.29 12.26 21.24
N ILE A 295 -9.96 11.58 20.31
CA ILE A 295 -10.86 12.22 19.35
C ILE A 295 -12.30 11.91 19.73
N ARG A 296 -13.13 12.94 19.81
CA ARG A 296 -14.57 12.82 20.07
C ARG A 296 -15.35 13.43 18.91
N VAL A 297 -16.40 12.74 18.48
CA VAL A 297 -17.35 13.16 17.45
C VAL A 297 -18.74 13.02 18.06
N ASN A 298 -19.52 14.10 18.13
CA ASN A 298 -20.85 14.11 18.76
C ASN A 298 -20.89 13.42 20.14
N TYR A 299 -19.93 13.77 21.01
CA TYR A 299 -19.72 13.19 22.36
C TYR A 299 -19.26 11.72 22.41
N GLN A 300 -19.22 11.02 21.28
CA GLN A 300 -18.73 9.65 21.18
C GLN A 300 -17.24 9.63 20.86
N GLN A 301 -16.50 8.69 21.45
CA GLN A 301 -15.05 8.59 21.25
C GLN A 301 -14.72 7.68 20.07
N LEU A 302 -13.82 8.14 19.20
CA LEU A 302 -13.16 7.29 18.22
C LEU A 302 -12.04 6.50 18.91
N ILE A 303 -12.09 5.18 18.79
CA ILE A 303 -11.12 4.25 19.37
C ILE A 303 -10.17 3.80 18.28
N ASN A 304 -8.87 3.84 18.53
CA ASN A 304 -7.90 3.40 17.54
C ASN A 304 -7.94 1.87 17.33
N VAL A 305 -7.71 1.43 16.09
CA VAL A 305 -7.47 0.03 15.77
C VAL A 305 -5.96 -0.18 15.62
N ASP A 306 -5.37 -1.02 16.45
CA ASP A 306 -3.92 -1.28 16.42
C ASP A 306 -3.43 -1.94 15.11
N LYS A 307 -4.34 -2.54 14.34
CA LYS A 307 -4.04 -3.18 13.05
C LYS A 307 -4.54 -2.33 11.90
N ILE A 308 -3.63 -2.07 10.96
CA ILE A 308 -4.00 -1.59 9.63
C ILE A 308 -4.77 -2.69 8.92
N ILE A 309 -5.90 -2.33 8.33
CA ILE A 309 -6.68 -3.22 7.48
C ILE A 309 -5.96 -3.33 6.15
N GLY A 310 -5.65 -4.56 5.74
CA GLY A 310 -5.11 -4.84 4.43
C GLY A 310 -5.82 -6.04 3.82
N CYS A 311 -5.82 -6.07 2.49
CA CYS A 311 -6.37 -7.16 1.73
C CYS A 311 -5.35 -8.30 1.66
N ASP A 312 -5.74 -9.50 2.06
CA ASP A 312 -4.89 -10.69 1.97
C ASP A 312 -4.61 -11.09 0.51
N TRP A 313 -5.50 -10.70 -0.40
CA TRP A 313 -5.43 -11.04 -1.82
C TRP A 313 -4.50 -10.11 -2.60
N CYS A 314 -4.89 -8.85 -2.77
CA CYS A 314 -4.12 -7.87 -3.56
C CYS A 314 -3.07 -7.12 -2.72
N LYS A 315 -3.03 -7.31 -1.40
CA LYS A 315 -2.05 -6.70 -0.48
C LYS A 315 -2.13 -5.18 -0.32
N ASN A 316 -3.10 -4.51 -0.95
CA ASN A 316 -3.42 -3.12 -0.69
C ASN A 316 -3.87 -2.90 0.76
N GLN A 317 -3.63 -1.70 1.29
CA GLN A 317 -3.92 -1.32 2.68
C GLN A 317 -5.14 -0.42 2.85
N ASN A 318 -5.98 -0.30 1.82
CA ASN A 318 -7.15 0.58 1.81
C ASN A 318 -8.48 -0.18 1.90
N HIS A 319 -8.47 -1.52 1.93
CA HIS A 319 -9.67 -2.34 2.03
C HIS A 319 -9.34 -3.73 2.63
N PRO A 320 -10.33 -4.42 3.23
CA PRO A 320 -10.20 -5.79 3.70
C PRO A 320 -10.41 -6.81 2.57
N SER A 321 -10.00 -8.06 2.80
CA SER A 321 -10.04 -9.15 1.81
C SER A 321 -11.42 -9.41 1.19
N HIS A 322 -12.50 -9.30 1.98
CA HIS A 322 -13.88 -9.55 1.49
C HIS A 322 -14.45 -8.39 0.66
N ALA A 323 -13.79 -7.23 0.67
CA ALA A 323 -14.13 -6.07 -0.15
C ALA A 323 -13.01 -5.80 -1.18
N CYS A 324 -12.32 -6.86 -1.61
CA CYS A 324 -11.32 -6.74 -2.67
C CYS A 324 -12.04 -6.42 -3.99
N PRO A 325 -11.66 -5.34 -4.70
CA PRO A 325 -12.39 -4.94 -5.90
C PRO A 325 -12.04 -5.78 -7.14
N PHE A 326 -10.98 -6.60 -7.09
CA PHE A 326 -10.48 -7.35 -8.25
C PHE A 326 -11.52 -8.32 -8.84
N PRO A 327 -12.24 -9.13 -8.03
CA PRO A 327 -13.30 -9.99 -8.56
C PRO A 327 -14.52 -9.24 -9.13
N GLU A 328 -14.67 -7.95 -8.82
CA GLU A 328 -15.80 -7.13 -9.27
C GLU A 328 -15.54 -6.42 -10.59
N VAL A 329 -14.28 -6.38 -11.07
CA VAL A 329 -13.89 -5.63 -12.27
C VAL A 329 -14.58 -6.14 -13.53
N ASP A 330 -14.69 -7.46 -13.68
CA ASP A 330 -15.34 -8.07 -14.83
C ASP A 330 -16.00 -9.39 -14.45
N SER A 331 -17.18 -9.65 -15.03
CA SER A 331 -17.88 -10.94 -14.96
C SER A 331 -17.03 -12.15 -15.37
N THR A 332 -15.95 -11.90 -16.10
CA THR A 332 -15.01 -12.89 -16.62
C THR A 332 -13.77 -13.05 -15.75
N TRP A 333 -13.70 -12.46 -14.55
CA TRP A 333 -12.51 -12.48 -13.67
C TRP A 333 -11.85 -13.87 -13.63
N TYR A 334 -10.63 -13.95 -14.15
CA TYR A 334 -9.89 -15.21 -14.21
C TYR A 334 -9.29 -15.62 -12.89
N GLY A 335 -9.21 -14.74 -11.88
CA GLY A 335 -8.57 -15.04 -10.59
C GLY A 335 -9.49 -15.72 -9.56
N PRO A 336 -9.01 -15.91 -8.32
CA PRO A 336 -9.82 -16.41 -7.21
C PRO A 336 -11.00 -15.46 -6.90
N SER A 337 -12.17 -16.03 -6.60
CA SER A 337 -13.36 -15.31 -6.11
C SER A 337 -13.69 -15.67 -4.67
#